data_AF-A0A447IP48-F1
#
_entry.id   AF-A0A447IP48-F1
#
_cell.length_a   1.000
_cell.length_b   1.000
_cell.length_c   1.000
_cell.angle_alpha   90.00
_cell.angle_beta   90.00
_cell.angle_gamma   90.00
#
_symmetry.space_group_name_H-M   'P 1'
#
loop_
_entity.id
_entity.type
_entity.pdbx_description
1 polymer ?
#
loop_
_entity_poly.entity_id
_entity_poly.type
_entity_poly.pdbx_seq_one_letter_code
_entity_poly.pdbx_strand_id
1 'polypeptide(L)'
;MDRLKKQLCAALKSRLAGDTTPLPEAGLPLWEVFGALSRQRGYNPHGPNPITWEAVAAWSQMMRVPLEPRHVDIIMALDGVWIEDAYRTDKQAPEGVKTLPPMSQHPINAGLLDAMLG
;
A
#
# COMPACT_ATOMS: atom_id res chain seq x y z
N MET A 1 -23.56 -6.22 2.38
CA MET A 1 -22.19 -5.78 2.72
C MET A 1 -21.81 -4.42 2.18
N ASP A 2 -22.61 -3.80 1.30
CA ASP A 2 -22.28 -2.48 0.75
C ASP A 2 -22.15 -1.36 1.80
N ARG A 3 -22.92 -1.43 2.90
CA ARG A 3 -22.76 -0.48 4.00
C ARG A 3 -21.38 -0.57 4.64
N LEU A 4 -20.89 -1.79 4.92
CA LEU A 4 -19.56 -2.01 5.51
C LEU A 4 -18.47 -1.54 4.55
N LYS A 5 -18.59 -1.88 3.25
CA LYS A 5 -17.69 -1.40 2.20
C LYS A 5 -17.58 0.12 2.20
N LYS A 6 -18.72 0.82 2.20
CA LYS A 6 -18.78 2.29 2.24
C LYS A 6 -18.14 2.87 3.49
N GLN A 7 -18.42 2.28 4.66
CA GLN A 7 -17.84 2.72 5.94
C GLN A 7 -16.32 2.56 5.95
N LEU A 8 -15.80 1.43 5.47
CA LEU A 8 -14.36 1.17 5.39
C LEU A 8 -13.66 2.09 4.38
N CYS A 9 -14.25 2.31 3.20
CA CYS A 9 -13.70 3.24 2.22
C CYS A 9 -13.70 4.68 2.75
N ALA A 10 -14.77 5.11 3.44
CA ALA A 10 -14.83 6.43 4.06
C ALA A 10 -13.76 6.57 5.16
N ALA A 11 -13.62 5.57 6.03
CA ALA A 11 -12.60 5.56 7.07
C ALA A 11 -11.17 5.60 6.49
N LEU A 12 -10.91 4.89 5.39
CA LEU A 12 -9.64 4.97 4.68
C LEU A 12 -9.37 6.38 4.14
N LYS A 13 -10.36 6.99 3.48
CA LYS A 13 -10.24 8.37 2.98
C LYS A 13 -9.93 9.37 4.10
N SER A 14 -10.64 9.28 5.23
CA SER A 14 -10.37 10.12 6.40
C SER A 14 -8.95 9.93 6.92
N ARG A 15 -8.49 8.68 7.02
CA ARG A 15 -7.12 8.35 7.49
C ARG A 15 -6.03 8.86 6.57
N LEU A 16 -6.22 8.77 5.26
CA LEU A 16 -5.29 9.33 4.27
C LEU A 16 -5.25 10.86 4.33
N ALA A 17 -6.36 11.51 4.72
CA ALA A 17 -6.41 12.94 5.01
C ALA A 17 -5.84 13.34 6.39
N GLY A 18 -5.33 12.38 7.17
CA GLY A 18 -4.75 12.63 8.50
C GLY A 18 -5.72 12.57 9.68
N ASP A 19 -6.98 12.20 9.44
CA ASP A 19 -7.97 12.03 10.51
C ASP A 19 -7.96 10.60 11.11
N THR A 20 -8.42 10.46 12.34
CA THR A 20 -8.38 9.21 13.13
C THR A 20 -9.75 8.53 13.26
N THR A 21 -10.67 8.78 12.30
CA THR A 21 -12.00 8.15 12.24
C THR A 21 -11.93 6.66 12.64
N PRO A 22 -12.75 6.23 13.61
CA PRO A 22 -12.75 4.85 14.10
C PRO A 22 -13.20 3.89 13.00
N LEU A 23 -12.54 2.73 12.92
CA LEU A 23 -12.91 1.68 11.99
C LEU A 23 -14.13 0.92 12.53
N PRO A 24 -15.08 0.51 11.67
CA PRO A 24 -16.15 -0.38 12.08
C PRO A 24 -15.56 -1.73 12.52
N GLU A 25 -15.95 -2.22 13.70
CA GLU A 25 -15.41 -3.46 14.29
C GLU A 25 -15.54 -4.66 13.36
N ALA A 26 -16.69 -4.80 12.71
CA ALA A 26 -16.95 -5.85 11.71
C ALA A 26 -16.02 -5.81 10.47
N GLY A 27 -15.31 -4.69 10.26
CA GLY A 27 -14.38 -4.49 9.16
C GLY A 27 -12.91 -4.67 9.53
N LEU A 28 -12.57 -4.87 10.82
CA LEU A 28 -11.19 -4.98 11.27
C LEU A 28 -10.42 -6.12 10.59
N PRO A 29 -10.96 -7.35 10.44
CA PRO A 29 -10.23 -8.40 9.76
C PRO A 29 -9.91 -8.03 8.30
N LEU A 30 -10.87 -7.43 7.58
CA LEU A 30 -10.68 -7.02 6.18
C LEU A 30 -9.65 -5.89 6.06
N TRP A 31 -9.61 -4.99 7.04
CA TRP A 31 -8.62 -3.92 7.14
C TRP A 31 -7.21 -4.48 7.34
N GLU A 32 -7.05 -5.49 8.20
CA GLU A 32 -5.78 -6.16 8.45
C GLU A 32 -5.27 -6.88 7.19
N VAL A 33 -6.15 -7.59 6.48
CA VAL A 33 -5.82 -8.24 5.19
C VAL A 33 -5.38 -7.21 4.16
N PHE A 34 -6.16 -6.14 3.99
CA PHE A 34 -5.80 -5.04 3.09
C PHE A 34 -4.44 -4.44 3.44
N GLY A 35 -4.17 -4.20 4.73
CA GLY A 35 -2.88 -3.69 5.19
C GLY A 35 -1.74 -4.65 4.93
N ALA A 36 -1.94 -5.96 5.13
CA ALA A 36 -0.94 -6.99 4.86
C ALA A 36 -0.58 -7.06 3.37
N LEU A 37 -1.59 -7.06 2.49
CA LEU A 37 -1.40 -7.03 1.04
C LEU A 37 -0.74 -5.73 0.58
N SER A 38 -1.21 -4.59 1.09
CA SER A 38 -0.69 -3.27 0.73
C SER A 38 0.79 -3.11 1.03
N ARG A 39 1.29 -3.70 2.12
CA ARG A 39 2.72 -3.68 2.46
C ARG A 39 3.59 -4.48 1.51
N GLN A 40 3.02 -5.48 0.83
CA GLN A 40 3.73 -6.36 -0.09
C GLN A 40 3.56 -5.94 -1.55
N ARG A 41 2.86 -4.82 -1.82
CA ARG A 41 2.64 -4.36 -3.19
C ARG A 41 3.97 -4.01 -3.85
N GLY A 42 4.09 -4.36 -5.13
CA GLY A 42 5.20 -3.90 -5.96
C GLY A 42 5.08 -2.42 -6.29
N TYR A 43 6.21 -1.79 -6.58
CA TYR A 43 6.29 -0.43 -7.11
C TYR A 43 6.93 -0.47 -8.49
N ASN A 44 6.40 0.31 -9.41
CA ASN A 44 6.97 0.53 -10.73
C ASN A 44 7.46 2.01 -10.85
N PRO A 45 8.21 2.38 -11.91
CA PRO A 45 8.71 3.75 -12.07
C PRO A 45 7.65 4.86 -12.12
N HIS A 46 6.39 4.49 -12.34
CA HIS A 46 5.25 5.40 -12.39
C HIS A 46 4.41 5.39 -11.12
N GLY A 47 4.73 4.56 -10.11
CA GLY A 47 4.01 4.51 -8.84
C GLY A 47 3.71 3.09 -8.33
N PRO A 48 2.91 2.97 -7.26
CA PRO A 48 2.55 1.68 -6.69
C PRO A 48 1.65 0.86 -7.62
N ASN A 49 1.83 -0.46 -7.61
CA ASN A 49 0.92 -1.37 -8.30
C ASN A 49 -0.35 -1.60 -7.46
N PRO A 50 -1.52 -1.76 -8.11
CA PRO A 50 -2.74 -2.20 -7.44
C PRO A 50 -2.59 -3.63 -6.92
N ILE A 51 -3.33 -3.97 -5.87
CA ILE A 51 -3.44 -5.33 -5.36
C ILE A 51 -4.10 -6.19 -6.44
N THR A 52 -3.52 -7.35 -6.73
CA THR A 52 -4.02 -8.26 -7.76
C THR A 52 -4.83 -9.41 -7.15
N TRP A 53 -5.68 -10.04 -7.97
CA TRP A 53 -6.46 -11.20 -7.54
C TRP A 53 -5.57 -12.38 -7.15
N GLU A 54 -4.43 -12.54 -7.82
CA GLU A 54 -3.43 -13.56 -7.52
C GLU A 54 -2.80 -13.31 -6.15
N ALA A 55 -2.50 -12.06 -5.80
CA ALA A 55 -1.97 -11.71 -4.49
C ALA A 55 -2.97 -12.02 -3.36
N VAL A 56 -4.26 -11.71 -3.59
CA VAL A 56 -5.33 -12.03 -2.63
C VAL A 56 -5.47 -13.55 -2.46
N ALA A 57 -5.49 -14.30 -3.56
CA ALA A 57 -5.59 -15.76 -3.53
C ALA A 57 -4.38 -16.40 -2.84
N ALA A 58 -3.16 -15.96 -3.18
CA ALA A 58 -1.93 -16.45 -2.58
C ALA A 58 -1.89 -16.16 -1.07
N TRP A 59 -2.29 -14.95 -0.66
CA TRP A 59 -2.36 -14.59 0.76
C TRP A 59 -3.38 -15.45 1.50
N SER A 60 -4.59 -15.62 0.94
CA SER A 60 -5.65 -16.45 1.53
C SER A 60 -5.20 -17.90 1.74
N GLN A 61 -4.51 -18.47 0.73
CA GLN A 61 -3.95 -19.82 0.79
C GLN A 61 -2.84 -19.93 1.83
N MET A 62 -1.88 -19.01 1.82
CA MET A 62 -0.71 -19.03 2.72
C MET A 62 -1.12 -18.86 4.19
N MET A 63 -2.03 -17.92 4.46
CA MET A 63 -2.49 -17.61 5.82
C MET A 63 -3.61 -18.54 6.30
N ARG A 64 -4.13 -19.41 5.43
CA ARG A 64 -5.27 -20.30 5.69
C ARG A 64 -6.53 -19.57 6.17
N VAL A 65 -6.74 -18.37 5.64
CA VAL A 65 -7.91 -17.54 5.94
C VAL A 65 -8.81 -17.52 4.71
N PRO A 66 -9.99 -18.16 4.72
CA PRO A 66 -10.87 -18.20 3.57
C PRO A 66 -11.50 -16.82 3.31
N LEU A 67 -11.28 -16.28 2.10
CA LEU A 67 -11.89 -15.03 1.66
C LEU A 67 -13.02 -15.32 0.68
N GLU A 68 -14.26 -15.04 1.10
CA GLU A 68 -15.41 -15.08 0.20
C GLU A 68 -15.35 -13.94 -0.83
N PRO A 69 -16.02 -14.04 -2.00
CA PRO A 69 -15.99 -13.01 -3.04
C PRO A 69 -16.37 -11.62 -2.53
N ARG A 70 -17.31 -11.53 -1.59
CA ARG A 70 -17.73 -10.29 -0.94
C ARG A 70 -16.64 -9.66 -0.05
N HIS A 71 -15.73 -10.45 0.52
CA HIS A 71 -14.56 -9.93 1.25
C HIS A 71 -13.55 -9.35 0.27
N VAL A 72 -13.32 -10.06 -0.85
CA VAL A 72 -12.40 -9.59 -1.89
C VAL A 72 -12.89 -8.29 -2.51
N ASP A 73 -14.20 -8.17 -2.81
CA ASP A 73 -14.80 -6.91 -3.29
C ASP A 73 -14.48 -5.71 -2.37
N ILE A 74 -14.53 -5.90 -1.05
CA ILE A 74 -14.18 -4.86 -0.09
C ILE A 74 -12.68 -4.53 -0.12
N ILE A 75 -11.82 -5.54 -0.17
CA ILE A 75 -10.36 -5.36 -0.22
C ILE A 75 -9.97 -4.59 -1.49
N MET A 76 -10.54 -4.95 -2.64
CA MET A 76 -10.29 -4.27 -3.90
C MET A 76 -10.84 -2.83 -3.91
N ALA A 77 -11.99 -2.59 -3.25
CA ALA A 77 -12.51 -1.24 -3.10
C ALA A 77 -11.62 -0.35 -2.20
N LEU A 78 -11.06 -0.91 -1.13
CA LEU A 78 -10.05 -0.23 -0.30
C LEU A 78 -8.80 0.10 -1.11
N ASP A 79 -8.32 -0.86 -1.92
CA ASP A 79 -7.15 -0.65 -2.76
C ASP A 79 -7.38 0.46 -3.80
N GLY A 80 -8.56 0.50 -4.43
CA GLY A 80 -8.91 1.57 -5.36
C GLY A 80 -8.83 2.95 -4.72
N VAL A 81 -9.33 3.10 -3.50
CA VAL A 81 -9.24 4.37 -2.74
C VAL A 81 -7.80 4.74 -2.42
N TRP A 82 -6.99 3.77 -2.00
CA TRP A 82 -5.59 4.00 -1.65
C TRP A 82 -4.75 4.36 -2.88
N ILE A 83 -4.96 3.67 -4.01
CA ILE A 83 -4.29 3.91 -5.28
C ILE A 83 -4.63 5.31 -5.82
N GLU A 84 -5.91 5.71 -5.78
CA GLU A 84 -6.35 7.05 -6.18
C GLU A 84 -5.61 8.14 -5.39
N ASP A 85 -5.48 7.96 -4.08
CA ASP A 85 -4.77 8.90 -3.20
C ASP A 85 -3.26 8.92 -3.42
N ALA A 86 -2.63 7.75 -3.61
CA ALA A 86 -1.20 7.64 -3.87
C ALA A 86 -0.81 8.36 -5.16
N TYR A 87 -1.54 8.13 -6.27
CA TYR A 87 -1.29 8.82 -7.53
C TYR A 87 -1.61 10.31 -7.48
N ARG A 88 -2.58 10.73 -6.66
CA ARG A 88 -2.86 12.15 -6.44
C ARG A 88 -1.70 12.84 -5.75
N THR A 89 -1.12 12.18 -4.74
CA THR A 89 0.03 12.70 -3.99
C THR A 89 1.29 12.78 -4.87
N ASP A 90 1.56 11.75 -5.68
CA ASP A 90 2.70 11.75 -6.61
C ASP A 90 2.61 12.89 -7.65
N LYS A 91 1.40 13.19 -8.15
CA LYS A 91 1.16 14.32 -9.08
C LYS A 91 1.29 15.69 -8.42
N GLN A 92 1.19 15.78 -7.09
CA GLN A 92 1.32 17.03 -6.35
C GLN A 92 2.76 17.30 -5.88
N ALA A 93 3.69 16.34 -6.06
CA ALA A 93 5.11 16.64 -5.94
C ALA A 93 5.50 17.68 -7.01
N PRO A 94 6.17 18.79 -6.65
CA PRO A 94 6.35 19.92 -7.56
C PRO A 94 7.07 19.52 -8.85
N GLU A 95 6.43 19.79 -10.00
CA GLU A 95 7.03 19.62 -11.33
C GLU A 95 8.39 20.34 -11.38
N GLY A 96 9.46 19.58 -11.59
CA GLY A 96 10.81 20.11 -11.82
C GLY A 96 11.86 19.74 -10.78
N VAL A 97 11.50 19.16 -9.62
CA VAL A 97 12.49 18.58 -8.72
C VAL A 97 12.59 17.09 -9.03
N LYS A 98 13.61 16.70 -9.80
CA LYS A 98 14.09 15.31 -9.78
C LYS A 98 14.40 15.00 -8.31
N THR A 99 13.54 14.25 -7.63
CA THR A 99 13.84 13.73 -6.31
C THR A 99 15.09 12.87 -6.48
N LEU A 100 16.24 13.43 -6.10
CA LEU A 100 17.49 12.72 -6.15
C LEU A 100 17.32 11.45 -5.31
N PRO A 101 17.75 10.28 -5.81
CA PRO A 101 17.75 9.08 -4.98
C PRO A 101 18.50 9.39 -3.69
N PRO A 102 18.14 8.75 -2.55
CA PRO A 102 18.79 9.01 -1.27
C PRO A 102 20.31 8.89 -1.44
N MET A 103 21.00 10.02 -1.38
CA MET A 103 22.45 10.06 -1.50
C MET A 103 23.03 9.44 -0.23
N SER A 104 23.83 8.38 -0.38
CA SER A 104 24.54 7.78 0.75
C SER A 104 25.43 8.84 1.40
N GLN A 105 25.33 9.01 2.72
CA GLN A 105 26.22 9.92 3.46
C GLN A 105 27.66 9.39 3.59
N HIS A 106 27.92 8.16 3.15
CA HIS A 106 29.26 7.59 3.16
C HIS A 106 30.03 8.09 1.92
N PRO A 107 31.09 8.91 2.10
CA PRO A 107 31.95 9.27 0.99
C PRO A 107 32.60 8.02 0.41
N ILE A 108 32.61 7.88 -0.91
CA ILE A 108 33.36 6.82 -1.59
C ILE A 108 34.84 7.07 -1.27
N ASN A 109 35.41 6.23 -0.40
CA ASN A 109 36.82 6.24 -0.06
C ASN A 109 37.45 4.90 -0.42
N ALA A 110 38.78 4.88 -0.55
CA ALA A 110 39.53 3.69 -0.95
C ALA A 110 39.27 2.49 -0.02
N GLY A 111 39.04 2.73 1.27
CA GLY A 111 38.71 1.68 2.24
C GLY A 111 37.37 0.99 1.97
N LEU A 112 36.36 1.71 1.46
CA LEU A 112 35.09 1.12 1.05
C LEU A 112 35.24 0.24 -0.19
N LEU A 113 36.09 0.65 -1.14
CA LEU A 113 36.37 -0.12 -2.35
C LEU A 113 37.16 -1.40 -2.04
N ASP A 114 38.20 -1.30 -1.20
CA ASP A 114 38.99 -2.46 -0.77
C ASP A 114 38.15 -3.47 0.04
N ALA A 115 37.21 -3.00 0.87
CA ALA A 115 36.31 -3.87 1.64
C ALA A 115 35.27 -4.61 0.78
N MET A 116 34.95 -4.11 -0.41
CA MET A 116 33.99 -4.74 -1.33
C MET A 116 34.65 -5.71 -2.33
N LEU A 117 35.95 -5.53 -2.61
CA LEU A 117 36.68 -6.24 -3.66
C LEU A 117 37.83 -7.13 -3.13
N GLY A 118 38.10 -7.08 -1.82
CA GLY A 118 39.08 -7.91 -1.12
C GLY A 118 38.53 -9.24 -0.64
#